data_AF-A0A3C0JN77-F1
#
_entry.id   AF-A0A3C0JN77-F1
#
_cell.length_a   1.000
_cell.length_b   1.000
_cell.length_c   1.000
_cell.angle_alpha   90.00
_cell.angle_beta   90.00
_cell.angle_gamma   90.00
#
_symmetry.space_group_name_H-M   'P 1'
#
loop_
_entity.id
_entity.type
_entity.pdbx_description
1 polymer ?
#
loop_
_entity_poly.entity_id
_entity_poly.type
_entity_poly.pdbx_seq_one_letter_code
_entity_poly.pdbx_strand_id
1 'polypeptide(L)' 'MLTDSPKVINVGLEAFADTLNELGFPVVQVDWRPPAGGDQRLTDLLSRLERSGDSISERSN' A
#
# COMPACT_ATOMS: atom_id res chain seq x y z
N MET A 1 -6.88 -23.32 -10.28
CA MET A 1 -6.59 -22.45 -11.45
C MET A 1 -7.61 -21.33 -11.44
N LEU A 2 -7.20 -20.09 -11.71
CA LEU A 2 -8.15 -19.00 -11.93
C LEU A 2 -8.91 -19.29 -13.23
N THR A 3 -10.23 -19.13 -13.22
CA THR A 3 -11.11 -19.46 -14.35
C THR A 3 -11.29 -18.30 -15.33
N ASP A 4 -11.15 -17.07 -14.84
CA ASP A 4 -11.32 -15.85 -15.62
C ASP A 4 -10.00 -15.07 -15.70
N SER A 5 -9.94 -14.14 -16.66
CA SER A 5 -8.79 -13.23 -16.77
C SER A 5 -8.67 -12.35 -15.50
N PRO A 6 -7.47 -12.25 -14.89
CA PRO A 6 -7.29 -11.48 -13.67
C PRO A 6 -7.47 -9.98 -13.94
N LYS A 7 -8.08 -9.29 -12.98
CA LYS A 7 -8.08 -7.82 -12.93
C LYS A 7 -6.91 -7.38 -12.07
N VAL A 8 -6.03 -6.54 -12.62
CA VAL A 8 -4.78 -6.18 -11.95
C VAL A 8 -4.83 -4.75 -11.42
N ILE A 9 -4.47 -4.60 -10.15
CA ILE A 9 -4.15 -3.33 -9.52
C ILE A 9 -2.68 -3.42 -9.10
N ASN A 10 -1.83 -2.56 -9.67
CA ASN A 10 -0.43 -2.52 -9.31
C ASN A 10 -0.19 -1.50 -8.18
N VAL A 11 0.58 -1.91 -7.19
CA VAL A 11 0.99 -1.08 -6.04
C VAL A 11 2.50 -1.17 -5.94
N GLY A 12 3.17 -0.01 -5.99
CA GLY A 12 4.63 0.06 -5.98
C GLY A 12 5.18 0.49 -7.34
N LEU A 13 6.19 -0.23 -7.84
CA LEU A 13 6.97 0.18 -9.01
C LEU A 13 6.11 0.24 -10.28
N GLU A 14 6.13 1.40 -10.93
CA GLU A 14 5.38 1.67 -12.17
C GLU A 14 5.78 0.72 -13.31
N ALA A 15 7.07 0.32 -13.36
CA ALA A 15 7.59 -0.60 -14.36
C ALA A 15 6.84 -1.95 -14.46
N PHE A 16 6.20 -2.40 -13.36
CA PHE A 16 5.37 -3.61 -13.39
C PHE A 16 4.02 -3.37 -14.09
N ALA A 17 3.42 -2.20 -13.89
CA ALA A 17 2.22 -1.80 -14.63
C ALA A 17 2.54 -1.61 -16.12
N ASP A 18 3.68 -0.98 -16.44
CA ASP A 18 4.12 -0.77 -17.82
C ASP A 18 4.31 -2.11 -18.55
N THR A 19 4.99 -3.07 -17.91
CA THR A 19 5.19 -4.41 -18.47
C THR A 19 3.84 -5.10 -18.78
N LEU A 20 2.86 -4.98 -17.88
CA LEU A 20 1.54 -5.57 -18.10
C LEU A 20 0.75 -4.87 -19.21
N ASN A 21 0.86 -3.54 -19.31
CA ASN A 21 0.27 -2.76 -20.39
C ASN A 21 0.86 -3.15 -21.76
N GLU A 22 2.19 -3.31 -21.85
CA GLU A 22 2.87 -3.76 -23.08
C GLU A 22 2.44 -5.16 -23.52
N LEU A 23 2.14 -6.04 -22.55
CA LEU A 23 1.58 -7.38 -22.80
C LEU A 23 0.08 -7.38 -23.10
N GLY A 24 -0.58 -6.22 -23.09
CA GLY A 24 -2.00 -6.06 -23.39
C GLY A 24 -2.96 -6.39 -22.24
N PHE A 25 -2.45 -6.49 -21.01
CA PHE A 25 -3.29 -6.72 -19.83
C PHE A 25 -3.79 -5.39 -19.24
N PRO A 26 -5.10 -5.27 -18.95
CA PRO A 26 -5.63 -4.10 -18.27
C PRO A 26 -5.13 -4.04 -16.82
N VAL A 27 -4.40 -2.99 -16.48
CA VAL A 27 -3.85 -2.73 -15.14
C VAL A 27 -4.14 -1.30 -14.69
N VAL A 28 -4.47 -1.13 -13.42
CA VAL A 28 -4.57 0.19 -12.76
C VAL A 28 -3.35 0.38 -11.88
N GLN A 29 -2.55 1.41 -12.14
CA GLN A 29 -1.46 1.83 -11.27
C GLN A 29 -2.00 2.69 -10.12
N VAL A 30 -1.67 2.33 -8.89
CA VAL A 30 -1.97 3.15 -7.71
C VAL A 30 -0.76 4.01 -7.39
N ASP A 31 -0.94 5.34 -7.30
CA ASP A 31 0.06 6.27 -6.72
C ASP A 31 0.08 6.12 -5.20
N TRP A 32 0.54 4.94 -4.76
CA TRP A 32 0.69 4.61 -3.35
C TRP A 32 2.11 4.93 -2.89
N ARG A 33 2.22 5.40 -1.65
CA ARG A 33 3.51 5.63 -0.99
C ARG A 33 3.50 4.96 0.39
N PRO A 34 4.62 4.35 0.83
CA PRO A 34 4.73 3.82 2.17
C PRO A 34 4.52 4.92 3.22
N PRO A 35 3.99 4.59 4.41
CA PRO A 35 3.96 5.51 5.54
C PRO A 35 5.32 6.15 5.75
N ALA A 36 5.33 7.41 6.21
CA ALA A 36 6.56 8.16 6.38
C ALA A 36 7.44 8.28 5.11
N GLY A 37 6.88 8.03 3.92
CA GLY A 37 7.65 7.98 2.68
C GLY A 37 8.65 6.83 2.61
N GLY A 38 8.53 5.82 3.49
CA GLY A 38 9.47 4.70 3.60
C GLY A 38 10.69 4.98 4.46
N ASP A 39 10.76 6.15 5.13
CA ASP A 39 11.79 6.42 6.12
C ASP A 39 11.53 5.56 7.37
N GLN A 40 12.47 4.66 7.67
CA GLN A 40 12.34 3.72 8.79
C GLN A 40 12.20 4.45 10.13
N ARG A 41 12.98 5.51 10.36
CA ARG A 41 12.95 6.26 11.62
C ARG A 41 11.60 6.95 11.81
N LEU A 42 11.07 7.56 10.76
CA LEU A 42 9.77 8.23 10.84
C LEU A 42 8.62 7.22 10.91
N THR A 43 8.75 6.06 10.27
CA THR A 43 7.82 4.94 10.44
C THR A 43 7.76 4.48 11.90
N ASP A 44 8.92 4.30 12.54
CA ASP A 44 8.98 3.88 13.95
C ASP A 44 8.33 4.92 14.89
N LEU A 45 8.47 6.21 14.56
CA LEU A 45 7.81 7.30 15.31
C LEU A 45 6.29 7.28 15.13
N LEU A 46 5.79 7.10 13.90
CA LEU A 46 4.35 7.00 13.63
C LEU A 46 3.74 5.80 14.37
N SER A 47 4.38 4.63 14.29
CA SER A 47 3.90 3.42 14.98
C SER A 47 3.82 3.59 16.51
N ARG A 48 4.67 4.43 17.11
CA ARG A 48 4.59 4.76 18.55
C ARG A 48 3.40 5.66 18.87
N LEU A 49 3.09 6.62 18.00
CA LEU A 49 1.95 7.53 18.17
C LEU A 49 0.63 6.77 18.04
N GLU A 50 0.51 5.89 17.05
CA GLU A 50 -0.69 5.05 16.83
C GLU A 50 -1.01 4.21 18.06
N ARG A 51 -0.03 3.44 18.57
CA ARG A 51 -0.21 2.63 19.80
C ARG A 51 -0.63 3.46 21.02
N SER A 52 -0.16 4.70 21.10
CA SER A 52 -0.52 5.60 22.20
C SER A 52 -1.97 6.07 22.05
N GLY A 53 -2.42 6.37 20.83
CA GLY A 53 -3.80 6.75 20.52
C GLY A 53 -4.82 5.64 20.81
N ASP A 54 -4.48 4.39 20.52
CA ASP A 54 -5.32 3.23 20.81
C ASP A 54 -5.58 3.09 22.31
N SER A 55 -4.53 3.23 23.13
CA SER A 55 -4.64 3.18 24.60
C SER A 55 -5.46 4.32 25.22
N ILE A 56 -5.51 5.48 24.56
CA ILE A 56 -6.32 6.62 25.00
C ILE A 56 -7.80 6.38 24.64
N SER A 57 -8.04 5.78 23.48
CA SER A 57 -9.39 5.47 23.00
C SER A 57 -10.04 4.37 23.85
N GLU A 58 -9.29 3.32 24.23
CA GLU A 58 -9.78 2.23 25.11
C GLU A 58 -10.09 2.67 26.54
N ARG A 59 -9.43 3.72 27.04
CA ARG A 59 -9.70 4.27 28.40
C ARG A 59 -10.91 5.19 28.45
N SER A 60 -11.44 5.59 27.30
CA SER A 60 -12.51 6.59 27.18
C SER A 60 -13.89 5.96 26.97
N ASN A 61 -14.01 4.63 27.10
CA ASN A 61 -15.26 3.85 26.98
C ASN A 61 -15.59 3.14 28.29
#